data_AF-A0A1L7BFS5-F1
#
_entry.id   AF-A0A1L7BFS5-F1
#
_cell.length_a   1.000
_cell.length_b   1.000
_cell.length_c   1.000
_cell.angle_alpha   90.00
_cell.angle_beta   90.00
_cell.angle_gamma   90.00
#
_symmetry.space_group_name_H-M   'P 1'
#
loop_
_entity.id
_entity.type
_entity.pdbx_description
1 polymer ?
#
loop_
_entity_poly.entity_id
_entity_poly.type
_entity_poly.pdbx_seq_one_letter_code
_entity_poly.pdbx_strand_id
1 'polypeptide(L)'
;MVFIVLLLSYFQIVFPAKISNQPLEDILNDVSLVCLGSLGDLTLAYDAGKAAGYLLKKEGYDAYIVGVLDTLSLDDKEPFHRVNNSAFITAHVYSLFSKGLLSAGIIPIFDGRVIDKEIIYSLNTRNATYPIVVETESEKEKLDKYKGNVILKDELECYIDRVKLFWNLKEVDVEAIRMKILKNSIIWLGGEKKIYVNQIFRNDGLIIFSKDILGYAKDVLEGYEPATGRKPW
;
A
#
# COMPACT_ATOMS: atom_id res chain seq x y z
N MET A 1 56.62 -6.50 -28.43
CA MET A 1 55.98 -5.17 -28.41
C MET A 1 54.64 -5.29 -29.11
N VAL A 2 53.46 -5.02 -28.56
CA VAL A 2 53.00 -4.62 -27.22
C VAL A 2 51.61 -5.27 -27.09
N PHE A 3 51.38 -5.96 -25.97
CA PHE A 3 50.08 -6.45 -25.53
C PHE A 3 49.22 -5.24 -25.17
N ILE A 4 48.12 -4.99 -25.89
CA ILE A 4 47.03 -4.11 -25.41
C ILE A 4 45.79 -4.98 -25.33
N VAL A 5 45.64 -5.63 -24.18
CA VAL A 5 44.37 -6.15 -23.70
C VAL A 5 43.59 -4.93 -23.24
N LEU A 6 42.62 -4.51 -24.05
CA LEU A 6 41.60 -3.54 -23.66
C LEU A 6 40.71 -4.23 -22.61
N LEU A 7 41.07 -4.02 -21.35
CA LEU A 7 40.24 -4.31 -20.19
C LEU A 7 39.07 -3.31 -20.23
N LEU A 8 38.02 -3.65 -20.97
CA LEU A 8 36.70 -3.05 -20.82
C LEU A 8 36.16 -3.50 -19.46
N SER A 9 36.63 -2.82 -18.41
CA SER A 9 35.96 -2.82 -17.12
C SER A 9 34.55 -2.28 -17.37
N TYR A 10 33.59 -3.19 -17.45
CA TYR A 10 32.16 -2.93 -17.35
C TYR A 10 31.92 -2.32 -15.95
N PHE A 11 32.16 -1.03 -15.81
CA PHE A 11 31.57 -0.26 -14.73
C PHE A 11 30.08 -0.23 -15.05
N GLN A 12 29.34 -1.24 -14.59
CA GLN A 12 27.92 -1.04 -14.36
C GLN A 12 27.86 0.05 -13.31
N ILE A 13 27.47 1.25 -13.73
CA ILE A 13 27.04 2.30 -12.83
C ILE A 13 25.80 1.70 -12.15
N VAL A 14 26.00 1.11 -10.97
CA VAL A 14 24.91 0.69 -10.10
C VAL A 14 24.37 1.99 -9.54
N PHE A 15 23.30 2.50 -10.17
CA PHE A 15 22.53 3.57 -9.56
C PHE A 15 21.92 3.01 -8.27
N PRO A 16 22.00 3.74 -7.15
CA PRO A 16 21.45 3.27 -5.89
C PRO A 16 19.94 3.03 -6.03
N ALA A 17 19.44 1.97 -5.40
CA ALA A 17 18.02 1.66 -5.35
C ALA A 17 17.18 2.89 -4.97
N LYS A 18 16.17 3.20 -5.78
CA LYS A 18 15.26 4.32 -5.50
C LYS A 18 14.04 3.82 -4.74
N ILE A 19 13.89 4.23 -3.48
CA ILE A 19 12.82 3.77 -2.59
C ILE A 19 11.82 4.90 -2.37
N SER A 20 10.54 4.64 -2.60
CA SER A 20 9.46 5.60 -2.34
C SER A 20 8.84 5.36 -0.97
N ASN A 21 8.62 6.43 -0.20
CA ASN A 21 7.88 6.43 1.06
C ASN A 21 6.71 7.42 1.07
N GLN A 22 6.35 7.95 -0.11
CA GLN A 22 5.24 8.89 -0.24
C GLN A 22 3.89 8.21 0.11
N PRO A 23 2.93 8.95 0.68
CA PRO A 23 1.56 8.47 0.89
C PRO A 23 0.96 7.87 -0.39
N LEU A 24 0.07 6.87 -0.23
CA LEU A 24 -0.52 6.21 -1.40
C LEU A 24 -1.39 7.17 -2.21
N GLU A 25 -2.08 8.08 -1.53
CA GLU A 25 -2.92 9.10 -2.13
C GLU A 25 -2.15 10.11 -2.99
N ASP A 26 -0.83 10.24 -2.79
CA ASP A 26 0.03 11.07 -3.64
C ASP A 26 0.46 10.33 -4.92
N ILE A 27 0.44 9.00 -4.91
CA ILE A 27 0.72 8.14 -6.09
C ILE A 27 -0.57 7.91 -6.88
N LEU A 28 -1.60 7.42 -6.20
CA LEU A 28 -2.90 7.10 -6.75
C LEU A 28 -3.92 8.07 -6.15
N ASN A 29 -4.13 9.19 -6.84
CA ASN A 29 -4.88 10.35 -6.34
C ASN A 29 -6.12 9.98 -5.50
N ASP A 30 -6.20 10.52 -4.29
CA ASP A 30 -7.26 10.31 -3.27
C ASP A 30 -7.43 8.86 -2.73
N VAL A 31 -6.65 7.88 -3.21
CA VAL A 31 -6.68 6.50 -2.70
C VAL A 31 -5.64 6.34 -1.60
N SER A 32 -6.08 6.38 -0.34
CA SER A 32 -5.24 6.14 0.84
C SER A 32 -5.29 4.69 1.32
N LEU A 33 -4.46 4.32 2.30
CA LEU A 33 -4.50 2.96 2.89
C LEU A 33 -5.82 2.70 3.61
N VAL A 34 -6.41 3.70 4.25
CA VAL A 34 -7.72 3.57 4.91
C VAL A 34 -8.84 3.44 3.88
N CYS A 35 -8.71 4.06 2.70
CA CYS A 35 -9.59 3.82 1.56
C CYS A 35 -9.54 2.34 1.16
N LEU A 36 -8.35 1.74 1.07
CA LEU A 36 -8.20 0.31 0.77
C LEU A 36 -8.79 -0.58 1.88
N GLY A 37 -8.60 -0.22 3.15
CA GLY A 37 -9.19 -0.92 4.28
C GLY A 37 -10.72 -0.79 4.37
N SER A 38 -11.29 0.16 3.65
CA SER A 38 -12.74 0.41 3.55
C SER A 38 -13.40 -0.26 2.36
N LEU A 39 -12.65 -0.97 1.50
CA LEU A 39 -13.20 -1.58 0.29
C LEU A 39 -14.27 -2.64 0.60
N GLY A 40 -15.41 -2.58 -0.09
CA GLY A 40 -16.40 -3.67 -0.10
C GLY A 40 -15.82 -4.98 -0.64
N ASP A 41 -14.98 -4.88 -1.67
CA ASP A 41 -14.21 -5.96 -2.27
C ASP A 41 -12.72 -5.73 -2.05
N LEU A 42 -12.14 -6.43 -1.08
CA LEU A 42 -10.71 -6.29 -0.75
C LEU A 42 -9.79 -6.74 -1.89
N THR A 43 -10.27 -7.50 -2.89
CA THR A 43 -9.42 -7.93 -4.03
C THR A 43 -8.93 -6.75 -4.86
N LEU A 44 -9.64 -5.62 -4.81
CA LEU A 44 -9.22 -4.36 -5.46
C LEU A 44 -7.92 -3.77 -4.88
N ALA A 45 -7.49 -4.21 -3.69
CA ALA A 45 -6.18 -3.86 -3.17
C ALA A 45 -5.04 -4.37 -4.09
N TYR A 46 -5.22 -5.51 -4.77
CA TYR A 46 -4.26 -5.98 -5.78
C TYR A 46 -4.18 -5.02 -6.97
N ASP A 47 -5.33 -4.59 -7.49
CA ASP A 47 -5.40 -3.63 -8.60
C ASP A 47 -4.79 -2.28 -8.22
N ALA A 48 -5.04 -1.82 -6.98
CA ALA A 48 -4.40 -0.63 -6.42
C ALA A 48 -2.88 -0.76 -6.40
N GLY A 49 -2.35 -1.90 -5.93
CA GLY A 49 -0.91 -2.17 -5.89
C GLY A 49 -0.29 -2.21 -7.28
N LYS A 50 -1.00 -2.80 -8.25
CA LYS A 50 -0.57 -2.84 -9.65
C LYS A 50 -0.53 -1.43 -10.27
N ALA A 51 -1.55 -0.61 -10.04
CA ALA A 51 -1.63 0.75 -10.55
C ALA A 51 -0.56 1.66 -9.93
N ALA A 52 -0.44 1.66 -8.60
CA ALA A 52 0.59 2.40 -7.88
C ALA A 52 2.00 1.96 -8.30
N GLY A 53 2.22 0.64 -8.39
CA GLY A 53 3.50 0.10 -8.82
C GLY A 53 3.87 0.49 -10.26
N TYR A 54 2.89 0.55 -11.16
CA TYR A 54 3.08 1.02 -12.53
C TYR A 54 3.52 2.49 -12.60
N LEU A 55 2.88 3.36 -11.80
CA LEU A 55 3.25 4.78 -11.71
C LEU A 55 4.65 4.96 -11.12
N LEU A 56 4.92 4.32 -9.99
CA LEU A 56 6.24 4.32 -9.34
C LEU A 56 7.34 3.83 -10.29
N LYS A 57 7.08 2.77 -11.07
CA LYS A 57 8.06 2.29 -12.05
C LYS A 57 8.35 3.29 -13.16
N LYS A 58 7.34 4.01 -13.65
CA LYS A 58 7.54 5.08 -14.64
C LYS A 58 8.43 6.20 -14.10
N GLU A 59 8.39 6.44 -12.79
CA GLU A 59 9.24 7.41 -12.09
C GLU A 59 10.61 6.86 -11.66
N GLY A 60 10.90 5.59 -12.01
CA GLY A 60 12.19 4.94 -11.76
C GLY A 60 12.39 4.42 -10.34
N TYR A 61 11.32 4.18 -9.57
CA TYR A 61 11.42 3.55 -8.25
C TYR A 61 11.61 2.03 -8.34
N ASP A 62 12.30 1.47 -7.35
CA ASP A 62 12.56 0.04 -7.21
C ASP A 62 11.75 -0.60 -6.10
N ALA A 63 11.45 0.17 -5.05
CA ALA A 63 10.74 -0.29 -3.89
C ALA A 63 9.77 0.75 -3.34
N TYR A 64 8.81 0.29 -2.55
CA TYR A 64 7.81 1.13 -1.90
C TYR A 64 7.59 0.70 -0.45
N ILE A 65 7.64 1.67 0.46
CA ILE A 65 7.23 1.48 1.85
C ILE A 65 5.70 1.49 1.90
N VAL A 66 5.10 0.30 2.04
CA VAL A 66 3.64 0.09 1.95
C VAL A 66 2.89 0.76 3.09
N GLY A 67 3.45 0.73 4.30
CA GLY A 67 2.79 1.23 5.50
C GLY A 67 3.32 0.57 6.76
N VAL A 68 2.90 1.13 7.88
CA VAL A 68 3.24 0.69 9.24
C VAL A 68 2.48 -0.59 9.62
N LEU A 69 3.13 -1.46 10.41
CA LEU A 69 2.57 -2.75 10.83
C LEU A 69 1.67 -2.63 12.06
N ASP A 70 0.70 -1.73 12.01
CA ASP A 70 -0.15 -1.41 13.16
C ASP A 70 -1.59 -1.10 12.69
N THR A 71 -2.56 -1.31 13.59
CA THR A 71 -3.99 -1.19 13.27
C THR A 71 -4.48 0.26 13.39
N LEU A 72 -5.61 0.57 12.75
CA LEU A 72 -6.25 1.88 12.87
C LEU A 72 -6.92 2.02 14.24
N SER A 73 -6.67 3.14 14.90
CA SER A 73 -7.31 3.56 16.14
C SER A 73 -7.99 4.93 15.99
N LEU A 74 -8.98 5.21 16.84
CA LEU A 74 -9.74 6.47 16.84
C LEU A 74 -8.88 7.70 17.23
N ASP A 75 -7.76 7.48 17.92
CA ASP A 75 -6.83 8.50 18.38
C ASP A 75 -5.61 8.69 17.45
N ASP A 76 -5.58 7.98 16.31
CA ASP A 76 -4.51 8.13 15.32
C ASP A 76 -4.44 9.56 14.79
N LYS A 77 -3.22 10.13 14.82
CA LYS A 77 -2.94 11.45 14.24
C LYS A 77 -2.90 11.42 12.72
N GLU A 78 -2.51 10.29 12.14
CA GLU A 78 -2.33 10.08 10.69
C GLU A 78 -3.13 8.85 10.23
N PRO A 79 -4.47 8.90 10.31
CA PRO A 79 -5.31 7.72 10.10
C PRO A 79 -5.33 7.24 8.63
N PHE A 80 -4.97 8.09 7.67
CA PHE A 80 -4.90 7.74 6.24
C PHE A 80 -3.73 6.80 5.91
N HIS A 81 -2.72 6.74 6.78
CA HIS A 81 -1.59 5.81 6.69
C HIS A 81 -1.86 4.47 7.39
N ARG A 82 -3.08 4.24 7.88
CA ARG A 82 -3.53 2.98 8.46
C ARG A 82 -4.53 2.32 7.52
N VAL A 83 -4.71 1.02 7.68
CA VAL A 83 -5.67 0.28 6.85
C VAL A 83 -7.00 0.13 7.57
N ASN A 84 -7.01 -0.56 8.71
CA ASN A 84 -8.23 -0.99 9.38
C ASN A 84 -7.94 -1.31 10.86
N ASN A 85 -8.95 -1.23 11.72
CA ASN A 85 -8.87 -1.63 13.14
C ASN A 85 -8.68 -3.14 13.32
N SER A 86 -8.94 -3.93 12.27
CA SER A 86 -8.75 -5.37 12.25
C SER A 86 -7.38 -5.72 11.65
N ALA A 87 -6.52 -6.34 12.47
CA ALA A 87 -5.25 -6.90 12.03
C ALA A 87 -5.40 -7.89 10.85
N PHE A 88 -6.52 -8.65 10.82
CA PHE A 88 -6.82 -9.58 9.74
C PHE A 88 -7.08 -8.86 8.41
N ILE A 89 -7.85 -7.77 8.42
CA ILE A 89 -8.13 -6.97 7.22
C ILE A 89 -6.85 -6.27 6.78
N THR A 90 -6.12 -5.64 7.70
CA THR A 90 -4.84 -4.99 7.43
C THR A 90 -3.86 -5.94 6.75
N ALA A 91 -3.63 -7.13 7.30
CA ALA A 91 -2.74 -8.13 6.69
C ALA A 91 -3.25 -8.63 5.33
N HIS A 92 -4.57 -8.69 5.10
CA HIS A 92 -5.13 -9.11 3.82
C HIS A 92 -4.91 -8.05 2.73
N VAL A 93 -5.19 -6.78 3.04
CA VAL A 93 -4.92 -5.64 2.15
C VAL A 93 -3.42 -5.56 1.85
N TYR A 94 -2.57 -5.60 2.87
CA TYR A 94 -1.11 -5.60 2.68
C TYR A 94 -0.63 -6.76 1.81
N SER A 95 -1.18 -7.97 1.99
CA SER A 95 -0.82 -9.12 1.14
C SER A 95 -1.19 -8.88 -0.33
N LEU A 96 -2.42 -8.45 -0.61
CA LEU A 96 -2.90 -8.25 -1.98
C LEU A 96 -2.22 -7.06 -2.66
N PHE A 97 -2.13 -5.93 -1.97
CA PHE A 97 -1.47 -4.73 -2.45
C PHE A 97 0.02 -4.99 -2.77
N SER A 98 0.73 -5.68 -1.88
CA SER A 98 2.13 -6.07 -2.10
C SER A 98 2.30 -7.01 -3.30
N LYS A 99 1.36 -7.95 -3.53
CA LYS A 99 1.35 -8.78 -4.75
C LYS A 99 1.15 -7.93 -6.01
N GLY A 100 0.29 -6.91 -5.94
CA GLY A 100 0.09 -5.95 -7.02
C GLY A 100 1.38 -5.20 -7.35
N LEU A 101 2.06 -4.66 -6.34
CA LEU A 101 3.35 -3.97 -6.50
C LEU A 101 4.42 -4.87 -7.12
N LEU A 102 4.55 -6.10 -6.64
CA LEU A 102 5.49 -7.07 -7.20
C LEU A 102 5.19 -7.38 -8.67
N SER A 103 3.91 -7.50 -9.04
CA SER A 103 3.52 -7.71 -10.44
C SER A 103 3.92 -6.53 -11.34
N ALA A 104 4.10 -5.35 -10.75
CA ALA A 104 4.62 -4.15 -11.40
C ALA A 104 6.14 -3.97 -11.27
N GLY A 105 6.86 -4.91 -10.65
CA GLY A 105 8.30 -4.83 -10.45
C GLY A 105 8.73 -3.93 -9.30
N ILE A 106 7.82 -3.49 -8.44
CA ILE A 106 8.14 -2.74 -7.22
C ILE A 106 8.25 -3.71 -6.05
N ILE A 107 9.34 -3.63 -5.30
CA ILE A 107 9.55 -4.42 -4.09
C ILE A 107 8.74 -3.78 -2.95
N PRO A 108 7.72 -4.45 -2.40
CA PRO A 108 6.99 -3.96 -1.25
C PRO A 108 7.83 -4.14 0.01
N ILE A 109 7.87 -3.11 0.85
CA ILE A 109 8.55 -3.11 2.15
C ILE A 109 7.53 -2.67 3.20
N PHE A 110 7.47 -3.37 4.32
CA PHE A 110 6.67 -2.93 5.47
C PHE A 110 7.52 -2.11 6.44
N ASP A 111 6.89 -1.14 7.07
CA ASP A 111 7.51 -0.31 8.10
C ASP A 111 7.28 -0.91 9.48
N GLY A 112 8.37 -1.37 10.10
CA GLY A 112 8.38 -2.03 11.40
C GLY A 112 8.63 -1.11 12.60
N ARG A 113 8.57 0.22 12.44
CA ARG A 113 8.74 1.17 13.56
C ARG A 113 7.64 1.03 14.62
N VAL A 114 6.43 0.66 14.20
CA VAL A 114 5.30 0.34 15.08
C VAL A 114 4.73 -1.01 14.68
N ILE A 115 4.52 -1.89 15.67
CA ILE A 115 4.18 -3.30 15.43
C ILE A 115 3.02 -3.74 16.33
N ASP A 116 1.92 -4.10 15.69
CA ASP A 116 0.88 -4.98 16.21
C ASP A 116 1.24 -6.44 15.88
N LYS A 117 1.41 -7.27 16.92
CA LYS A 117 1.79 -8.68 16.78
C LYS A 117 0.73 -9.51 16.06
N GLU A 118 -0.54 -9.13 16.12
CA GLU A 118 -1.62 -9.82 15.43
C GLU A 118 -1.55 -9.63 13.91
N ILE A 119 -1.00 -8.50 13.45
CA ILE A 119 -0.70 -8.29 12.02
C ILE A 119 0.39 -9.26 11.59
N ILE A 120 1.47 -9.41 12.37
CA ILE A 120 2.57 -10.34 12.07
C ILE A 120 2.05 -11.78 11.94
N TYR A 121 1.23 -12.23 12.90
CA TYR A 121 0.61 -13.55 12.83
C TYR A 121 -0.27 -13.70 11.57
N SER A 122 -1.07 -12.68 11.28
CA SER A 122 -1.96 -12.68 10.10
C SER A 122 -1.21 -12.64 8.77
N LEU A 123 -0.07 -11.96 8.68
CA LEU A 123 0.81 -11.97 7.50
C LEU A 123 1.46 -13.34 7.29
N ASN A 124 1.96 -13.95 8.36
CA ASN A 124 2.58 -15.28 8.34
C ASN A 124 1.63 -16.37 7.85
N THR A 125 0.36 -16.35 8.29
CA THR A 125 -0.65 -17.33 7.85
C THR A 125 -1.04 -17.17 6.38
N ARG A 126 -0.81 -15.98 5.81
CA ARG A 126 -1.03 -15.67 4.38
C ARG A 126 0.21 -15.88 3.50
N ASN A 127 1.34 -16.29 4.08
CA ASN A 127 2.65 -16.30 3.42
C ASN A 127 3.03 -14.94 2.80
N ALA A 128 2.61 -13.84 3.43
CA ALA A 128 2.95 -12.48 3.02
C ALA A 128 4.27 -12.05 3.69
N THR A 129 5.38 -12.67 3.28
CA THR A 129 6.70 -12.57 3.93
C THR A 129 7.61 -11.54 3.24
N TYR A 130 7.09 -10.35 2.99
CA TYR A 130 7.83 -9.23 2.38
C TYR A 130 8.88 -8.63 3.34
N PRO A 131 9.92 -7.94 2.86
CA PRO A 131 10.89 -7.31 3.76
C PRO A 131 10.23 -6.32 4.72
N ILE A 132 10.61 -6.35 5.98
CA ILE A 132 10.27 -5.34 6.99
C ILE A 132 11.53 -4.50 7.24
N VAL A 133 11.42 -3.18 7.18
CA VAL A 133 12.49 -2.27 7.59
C VAL A 133 12.27 -1.81 9.04
N VAL A 134 13.35 -1.78 9.82
CA VAL A 134 13.38 -1.26 11.20
C VAL A 134 14.57 -0.31 11.39
N GLU A 135 14.51 0.56 12.40
CA GLU A 135 15.58 1.53 12.69
C GLU A 135 16.62 0.95 13.66
N THR A 136 16.21 0.01 14.53
CA THR A 136 17.05 -0.53 15.60
C THR A 136 17.01 -2.06 15.70
N GLU A 137 18.08 -2.65 16.22
CA GLU A 137 18.13 -4.09 16.52
C GLU A 137 17.08 -4.51 17.57
N SER A 138 16.71 -3.62 18.51
CA SER A 138 15.64 -3.91 19.48
C SER A 138 14.26 -4.07 18.82
N GLU A 139 13.98 -3.31 17.75
CA GLU A 139 12.76 -3.49 16.96
C GLU A 139 12.78 -4.79 16.16
N LYS A 140 13.95 -5.17 15.64
CA LYS A 140 14.16 -6.44 14.94
C LYS A 140 13.88 -7.65 15.84
N GLU A 141 14.34 -7.61 17.10
CA GLU A 141 14.05 -8.66 18.09
C GLU A 141 12.55 -8.85 18.36
N LYS A 142 11.73 -7.78 18.25
CA LYS A 142 10.27 -7.88 18.40
C LYS A 142 9.59 -8.64 17.26
N LEU A 143 10.30 -8.86 16.15
CA LEU A 143 9.83 -9.55 14.95
C LEU A 143 10.42 -10.97 14.82
N ASP A 144 10.91 -11.56 15.91
CA ASP A 144 11.45 -12.92 15.98
C ASP A 144 10.56 -14.01 15.34
N LYS A 145 9.24 -13.84 15.43
CA LYS A 145 8.24 -14.75 14.86
C LYS A 145 7.89 -14.46 13.41
N TYR A 146 8.37 -13.36 12.83
CA TYR A 146 8.12 -13.06 11.43
C TYR A 146 8.92 -14.01 10.52
N LYS A 147 8.26 -14.57 9.50
CA LYS A 147 8.88 -15.56 8.61
C LYS A 147 9.67 -14.94 7.45
N GLY A 148 9.53 -13.63 7.22
CA GLY A 148 10.25 -12.92 6.16
C GLY A 148 11.54 -12.27 6.66
N ASN A 149 12.17 -11.47 5.78
CA ASN A 149 13.38 -10.74 6.14
C ASN A 149 13.03 -9.49 6.96
N VAL A 150 13.81 -9.24 8.01
CA VAL A 150 13.79 -7.99 8.79
C VAL A 150 15.14 -7.33 8.63
N ILE A 151 15.15 -6.10 8.14
CA ILE A 151 16.33 -5.41 7.63
C ILE A 151 16.49 -4.10 8.37
N LEU A 152 17.71 -3.78 8.80
CA LEU A 152 18.00 -2.46 9.35
C LEU A 152 17.97 -1.41 8.23
N LYS A 153 17.51 -0.20 8.53
CA LYS A 153 17.37 0.86 7.53
C LYS A 153 18.64 1.19 6.76
N ASP A 154 19.80 1.14 7.40
CA ASP A 154 21.12 1.36 6.78
C ASP A 154 21.53 0.24 5.82
N GLU A 155 20.95 -0.95 5.94
CA GLU A 155 21.17 -2.09 5.05
C GLU A 155 20.16 -2.15 3.88
N LEU A 156 19.10 -1.33 3.94
CA LEU A 156 17.95 -1.45 3.04
C LEU A 156 18.31 -1.25 1.56
N GLU A 157 19.05 -0.20 1.23
CA GLU A 157 19.44 0.09 -0.16
C GLU A 157 20.24 -1.08 -0.76
N CYS A 158 21.23 -1.57 0.00
CA CYS A 158 22.04 -2.72 -0.40
C CYS A 158 21.21 -4.01 -0.55
N TYR A 159 20.17 -4.19 0.26
CA TYR A 159 19.24 -5.31 0.09
C TYR A 159 18.47 -5.19 -1.23
N ILE A 160 17.91 -4.01 -1.53
CA ILE A 160 17.11 -3.78 -2.72
C ILE A 160 17.93 -3.93 -4.01
N ASP A 161 19.17 -3.43 -4.05
CA ASP A 161 20.08 -3.58 -5.20
C ASP A 161 20.35 -5.05 -5.58
N ARG A 162 20.25 -5.96 -4.61
CA ARG A 162 20.45 -7.40 -4.82
C ARG A 162 19.20 -8.11 -5.34
N VAL A 163 18.03 -7.50 -5.21
CA VAL A 163 16.75 -8.06 -5.64
C VAL A 163 16.42 -7.57 -7.04
N LYS A 164 16.65 -8.40 -8.05
CA LYS A 164 16.26 -8.10 -9.44
C LYS A 164 14.83 -8.58 -9.70
N LEU A 165 13.89 -7.65 -9.83
CA LEU A 165 12.55 -7.96 -10.33
C LEU A 165 12.46 -7.70 -11.83
N PHE A 166 12.12 -8.74 -12.58
CA PHE A 166 11.73 -8.57 -13.97
C PHE A 166 10.31 -8.07 -14.04
N TRP A 167 10.08 -7.01 -14.81
CA TRP A 167 8.74 -6.48 -15.04
C TRP A 167 8.50 -6.30 -16.53
N ASN A 168 7.30 -6.69 -16.96
CA ASN A 168 6.81 -6.51 -18.33
C ASN A 168 5.31 -6.23 -18.26
N LEU A 169 4.95 -5.17 -17.53
CA LEU A 169 3.58 -4.70 -17.51
C LEU A 169 3.29 -3.94 -18.80
N LYS A 170 2.25 -4.38 -19.49
CA LYS A 170 1.58 -3.57 -20.51
C LYS A 170 0.97 -2.32 -19.86
N GLU A 171 0.51 -1.40 -20.69
CA GLU A 171 -0.24 -0.23 -20.27
C GLU A 171 -1.36 -0.60 -19.29
N VAL A 172 -1.40 0.12 -18.16
CA VAL A 172 -2.38 -0.05 -17.08
C VAL A 172 -3.31 1.16 -17.12
N ASP A 173 -4.62 0.91 -17.19
CA ASP A 173 -5.63 1.96 -17.06
C ASP A 173 -5.79 2.35 -15.58
N VAL A 174 -4.87 3.20 -15.13
CA VAL A 174 -4.78 3.69 -13.75
C VAL A 174 -6.06 4.41 -13.35
N GLU A 175 -6.65 5.19 -14.25
CA GLU A 175 -7.83 6.01 -13.95
C GLU A 175 -9.06 5.13 -13.73
N ALA A 176 -9.28 4.12 -14.57
CA ALA A 176 -10.37 3.17 -14.39
C ALA A 176 -10.24 2.38 -13.07
N ILE A 177 -9.02 1.94 -12.72
CA ILE A 177 -8.76 1.24 -11.45
C ILE A 177 -9.06 2.16 -10.27
N ARG A 178 -8.54 3.39 -10.29
CA ARG A 178 -8.76 4.39 -9.23
C ARG A 178 -10.25 4.68 -9.05
N MET A 179 -11.01 4.92 -10.11
CA MET A 179 -12.45 5.15 -10.02
C MET A 179 -13.21 3.95 -9.43
N LYS A 180 -12.81 2.72 -9.79
CA LYS A 180 -13.40 1.49 -9.26
C LYS A 180 -13.16 1.35 -7.75
N ILE A 181 -11.94 1.63 -7.30
CA ILE A 181 -11.56 1.62 -5.88
C ILE A 181 -12.38 2.66 -5.11
N LEU A 182 -12.41 3.92 -5.58
CA LEU A 182 -13.12 5.01 -4.92
C LEU A 182 -14.61 4.69 -4.76
N LYS A 183 -15.27 4.20 -5.82
CA LYS A 183 -16.69 3.79 -5.74
C LYS A 183 -16.91 2.60 -4.80
N ASN A 184 -15.99 1.64 -4.77
CA ASN A 184 -16.10 0.46 -3.91
C ASN A 184 -15.81 0.73 -2.42
N SER A 185 -15.25 1.92 -2.13
CA SER A 185 -14.88 2.34 -0.78
C SER A 185 -15.93 3.24 -0.09
N ILE A 186 -17.06 3.51 -0.74
CA ILE A 186 -18.11 4.39 -0.21
C ILE A 186 -18.80 3.77 1.00
N ILE A 187 -18.75 4.44 2.15
CA ILE A 187 -19.28 3.94 3.42
C ILE A 187 -20.60 4.66 3.75
N TRP A 188 -21.68 3.92 3.90
CA TRP A 188 -22.95 4.44 4.41
C TRP A 188 -23.16 4.04 5.87
N LEU A 189 -23.27 5.03 6.76
CA LEU A 189 -23.44 4.83 8.20
C LEU A 189 -24.89 5.02 8.67
N GLY A 190 -25.82 5.28 7.76
CA GLY A 190 -27.19 5.65 8.11
C GLY A 190 -27.30 7.09 8.60
N GLY A 191 -28.50 7.47 9.06
CA GLY A 191 -28.75 8.80 9.61
C GLY A 191 -28.95 9.89 8.55
N GLU A 192 -28.28 11.04 8.73
CA GLU A 192 -28.42 12.20 7.85
C GLU A 192 -27.95 11.89 6.43
N LYS A 193 -28.71 12.27 5.40
CA LYS A 193 -28.30 12.15 3.99
C LYS A 193 -27.28 13.22 3.61
N LYS A 194 -26.12 13.19 4.27
CA LYS A 194 -25.03 14.14 4.08
C LYS A 194 -23.77 13.41 3.64
N ILE A 195 -23.06 14.01 2.68
CA ILE A 195 -21.81 13.49 2.13
C ILE A 195 -20.65 14.16 2.84
N TYR A 196 -19.73 13.34 3.34
CA TYR A 196 -18.51 13.73 4.00
C TYR A 196 -17.31 13.24 3.18
N VAL A 197 -16.43 14.15 2.77
CA VAL A 197 -15.23 13.82 2.01
C VAL A 197 -14.04 13.77 2.97
N ASN A 198 -13.34 12.64 3.03
CA ASN A 198 -12.15 12.44 3.89
C ASN A 198 -12.37 12.79 5.37
N GLN A 199 -13.60 12.69 5.86
CA GLN A 199 -13.90 12.77 7.29
C GLN A 199 -14.24 11.37 7.78
N ILE A 200 -13.20 10.59 8.02
CA ILE A 200 -13.31 9.29 8.70
C ILE A 200 -13.62 9.50 10.19
N PHE A 201 -14.05 8.44 10.88
CA PHE A 201 -14.52 8.48 12.28
C PHE A 201 -15.89 9.15 12.53
N ARG A 202 -16.69 9.37 11.48
CA ARG A 202 -18.09 9.78 11.65
C ARG A 202 -18.95 8.63 12.20
N ASN A 203 -20.11 8.95 12.75
CA ASN A 203 -21.09 7.95 13.19
C ASN A 203 -22.36 7.94 12.34
N ASP A 204 -22.43 8.82 11.34
CA ASP A 204 -23.57 9.01 10.46
C ASP A 204 -23.12 9.52 9.08
N GLY A 205 -24.05 9.48 8.13
CA GLY A 205 -23.86 9.99 6.79
C GLY A 205 -23.14 9.04 5.84
N LEU A 206 -22.83 9.57 4.66
CA LEU A 206 -22.09 8.90 3.61
C LEU A 206 -20.67 9.45 3.56
N ILE A 207 -19.68 8.57 3.65
CA ILE A 207 -18.27 8.94 3.56
C ILE A 207 -17.72 8.51 2.21
N ILE A 208 -17.01 9.42 1.57
CA ILE A 208 -16.27 9.20 0.34
C ILE A 208 -14.84 9.72 0.47
N PHE A 209 -13.91 9.14 -0.30
CA PHE A 209 -12.50 9.52 -0.24
C PHE A 209 -12.10 10.58 -1.28
N SER A 210 -12.92 10.80 -2.31
CA SER A 210 -12.66 11.79 -3.36
C SER A 210 -13.92 12.53 -3.77
N LYS A 211 -13.74 13.79 -4.19
CA LYS A 211 -14.82 14.59 -4.80
C LYS A 211 -15.16 14.12 -6.22
N ASP A 212 -14.28 13.39 -6.89
CA ASP A 212 -14.47 12.90 -8.25
C ASP A 212 -15.68 11.95 -8.38
N ILE A 213 -16.08 11.32 -7.27
CA ILE A 213 -17.22 10.41 -7.20
C ILE A 213 -18.47 11.05 -6.57
N LEU A 214 -18.53 12.38 -6.45
CA LEU A 214 -19.69 13.08 -5.85
C LEU A 214 -21.03 12.76 -6.54
N GLY A 215 -21.04 12.61 -7.86
CA GLY A 215 -22.24 12.20 -8.59
C GLY A 215 -22.72 10.83 -8.14
N TYR A 216 -21.84 9.84 -8.18
CA TYR A 216 -22.12 8.48 -7.73
C TYR A 216 -22.52 8.42 -6.25
N ALA A 217 -21.91 9.26 -5.40
CA ALA A 217 -22.25 9.36 -3.98
C ALA A 217 -23.68 9.88 -3.75
N LYS A 218 -24.17 10.79 -4.60
CA LYS A 218 -25.58 11.24 -4.57
C LYS A 218 -26.51 10.11 -4.98
N ASP A 219 -26.17 9.37 -6.04
CA ASP A 219 -26.94 8.21 -6.50
C ASP A 219 -27.07 7.16 -5.39
N VAL A 220 -26.02 6.96 -4.58
CA VAL A 220 -26.05 6.09 -3.39
C VAL A 220 -27.01 6.60 -2.32
N LEU A 221 -27.00 7.92 -2.01
CA LEU A 221 -27.94 8.50 -1.04
C LEU A 221 -29.40 8.44 -1.51
N GLU A 222 -29.62 8.46 -2.82
CA GLU A 222 -30.94 8.37 -3.45
C GLU A 222 -31.41 6.90 -3.59
N GLY A 223 -30.51 5.94 -3.39
CA GLY A 223 -30.81 4.50 -3.44
C GLY A 223 -30.74 3.90 -4.84
N TYR A 224 -30.19 4.64 -5.81
CA TYR A 224 -29.94 4.16 -7.17
C TYR A 224 -28.72 3.24 -7.25
N GLU A 225 -27.74 3.44 -6.37
CA GLU A 225 -26.51 2.65 -6.29
C GLU A 225 -26.25 2.17 -4.85
N PRO A 226 -25.58 1.03 -4.63
CA PRO A 226 -25.25 0.56 -3.30
C PRO A 226 -23.98 1.24 -2.74
N ALA A 227 -24.01 1.56 -1.44
CA ALA A 227 -22.80 1.79 -0.67
C ALA A 227 -22.16 0.43 -0.38
N THR A 228 -20.97 0.18 -0.93
CA THR A 228 -20.30 -1.12 -0.82
C THR A 228 -19.18 -1.12 0.21
N GLY A 229 -18.69 0.06 0.59
CA GLY A 229 -17.60 0.21 1.53
C GLY A 229 -17.96 -0.22 2.94
N ARG A 230 -16.94 -0.66 3.68
CA ARG A 230 -17.04 -1.06 5.08
C ARG A 230 -16.41 0.00 5.96
N LYS A 231 -16.94 0.12 7.17
CA LYS A 231 -16.35 0.95 8.23
C LYS A 231 -14.99 0.36 8.66
N PRO A 232 -13.87 1.10 8.57
CA PRO A 232 -12.56 0.57 8.95
C PRO A 232 -12.20 0.75 10.43
N TRP A 233 -13.04 1.43 11.23
CA TRP A 233 -12.84 1.70 12.67
C TRP A 233 -13.97 1.20 13.57
#